data_AF-A0A527GAS1-F1
#
_entry.id   AF-A0A527GAS1-F1
#
_cell.length_a   1.000
_cell.length_b   1.000
_cell.length_c   1.000
_cell.angle_alpha   90.00
_cell.angle_beta   90.00
_cell.angle_gamma   90.00
#
_symmetry.space_group_name_H-M   'P 1'
#
loop_
_entity.id
_entity.type
_entity.pdbx_description
1 polymer ?
#
loop_
_entity_poly.entity_id
_entity_poly.type
_entity_poly.pdbx_seq_one_letter_code
_entity_poly.pdbx_strand_id
1 'polypeptide(L)'
;ETLNAARDAWKASRVPYQQTEVYRFGNKIVDDWEGKVNSWPLDEGLIDYVAKSYGTESDANALYTANVIANKEIEINGKKVDASKLSPEFLSGTLQGAGGIEANVATGYHAIEFLLWGQDLHGTGPGAGERPYTDYDLKNCTGGNCDRRAEYLKSASDLLVSDIQEMVGNWKEDGAARKALVDGE
;
A
#
# COMPACT_ATOMS: atom_id res chain seq x y z
N GLU A 1 -19.57 -2.26 -8.22
CA GLU A 1 -18.91 -3.31 -7.40
C GLU A 1 -19.11 -3.00 -5.92
N THR A 2 -18.84 -3.94 -5.01
CA THR A 2 -19.04 -3.77 -3.55
C THR A 2 -17.72 -3.89 -2.80
N LEU A 3 -17.64 -3.32 -1.59
CA LEU A 3 -16.45 -3.43 -0.73
C LEU A 3 -16.10 -4.89 -0.42
N ASN A 4 -17.11 -5.76 -0.21
CA ASN A 4 -16.88 -7.18 0.02
C ASN A 4 -16.27 -7.88 -1.20
N ALA A 5 -16.71 -7.54 -2.42
CA ALA A 5 -16.10 -8.10 -3.62
C ALA A 5 -14.62 -7.71 -3.76
N ALA A 6 -14.25 -6.48 -3.41
CA ALA A 6 -12.85 -6.05 -3.40
C ALA A 6 -12.00 -6.79 -2.34
N ARG A 7 -12.57 -7.00 -1.14
CA ARG A 7 -11.94 -7.80 -0.07
C ARG A 7 -11.71 -9.25 -0.49
N ASP A 8 -12.68 -9.87 -1.16
CA ASP A 8 -12.57 -11.24 -1.67
C ASP A 8 -11.51 -11.34 -2.78
N ALA A 9 -11.46 -10.35 -3.69
CA ALA A 9 -10.44 -10.27 -4.72
C ALA A 9 -9.02 -10.10 -4.14
N TRP A 10 -8.85 -9.25 -3.12
CA TRP A 10 -7.57 -9.09 -2.43
C TRP A 10 -7.10 -10.39 -1.77
N LYS A 11 -8.00 -11.11 -1.08
CA LYS A 11 -7.67 -12.41 -0.49
C LYS A 11 -7.27 -13.42 -1.55
N ALA A 12 -8.02 -13.47 -2.66
CA ALA A 12 -7.74 -14.39 -3.75
C ALA A 12 -6.39 -14.11 -4.43
N SER A 13 -5.99 -12.84 -4.59
CA SER A 13 -4.67 -12.50 -5.15
C SER A 13 -3.52 -12.76 -4.17
N ARG A 14 -3.78 -12.63 -2.86
CA ARG A 14 -2.78 -12.84 -1.81
C ARG A 14 -2.31 -14.28 -1.72
N VAL A 15 -3.20 -15.27 -1.89
CA VAL A 15 -2.88 -16.70 -1.77
C VAL A 15 -1.72 -17.15 -2.69
N PRO A 16 -1.78 -16.95 -4.03
CA PRO A 16 -0.68 -17.34 -4.91
C PRO A 16 0.59 -16.53 -4.65
N TYR A 17 0.48 -15.23 -4.30
CA TYR A 17 1.65 -14.43 -3.97
C TYR A 17 2.43 -15.01 -2.78
N GLN A 18 1.74 -15.32 -1.67
CA GLN A 18 2.39 -15.89 -0.47
C GLN A 18 3.11 -17.21 -0.75
N GLN A 19 2.51 -18.07 -1.60
CA GLN A 19 3.14 -19.32 -2.01
C GLN A 19 4.43 -19.11 -2.81
N THR A 20 4.60 -17.95 -3.44
CA THR A 20 5.78 -17.62 -4.25
C THR A 20 6.85 -16.84 -3.50
N GLU A 21 6.59 -16.38 -2.28
CA GLU A 21 7.56 -15.57 -1.51
C GLU A 21 8.88 -16.31 -1.25
N VAL A 22 8.85 -17.65 -1.18
CA VAL A 22 10.08 -18.45 -1.05
C VAL A 22 11.07 -18.25 -2.21
N TYR A 23 10.59 -17.86 -3.39
CA TYR A 23 11.42 -17.63 -4.57
C TYR A 23 12.01 -16.21 -4.63
N ARG A 24 11.74 -15.38 -3.62
CA ARG A 24 12.40 -14.08 -3.45
C ARG A 24 13.89 -14.23 -3.17
N PHE A 25 14.24 -15.18 -2.29
CA PHE A 25 15.60 -15.31 -1.79
C PHE A 25 16.54 -15.84 -2.88
N GLY A 26 17.71 -15.22 -3.00
CA GLY A 26 18.72 -15.60 -4.00
C GLY A 26 18.43 -15.08 -5.41
N ASN A 27 17.49 -14.14 -5.56
CA ASN A 27 17.26 -13.45 -6.83
C ASN A 27 17.15 -11.94 -6.59
N LYS A 28 18.20 -11.19 -6.91
CA LYS A 28 18.26 -9.74 -6.67
C LYS A 28 17.12 -8.97 -7.35
N ILE A 29 16.69 -9.40 -8.54
CA ILE A 29 15.59 -8.74 -9.28
C ILE A 29 14.28 -8.87 -8.51
N VAL A 30 14.03 -10.02 -7.87
CA VAL A 30 12.84 -10.21 -7.05
C VAL A 30 12.94 -9.45 -5.74
N ASP A 31 14.12 -9.45 -5.11
CA ASP A 31 14.35 -8.76 -3.84
C ASP A 31 14.19 -7.23 -3.95
N ASP A 32 14.78 -6.62 -4.99
CA ASP A 32 14.66 -5.18 -5.25
C ASP A 32 13.22 -4.75 -5.62
N TRP A 33 12.44 -5.68 -6.20
CA TRP A 33 11.04 -5.45 -6.58
C TRP A 33 10.07 -5.59 -5.41
N GLU A 34 10.36 -6.48 -4.45
CA GLU A 34 9.41 -6.91 -3.43
C GLU A 34 8.90 -5.78 -2.53
N GLY A 35 9.76 -4.80 -2.24
CA GLY A 35 9.38 -3.65 -1.43
C GLY A 35 8.21 -2.84 -1.99
N LYS A 36 7.96 -2.87 -3.30
CA LYS A 36 6.80 -2.20 -3.91
C LYS A 36 5.48 -2.93 -3.65
N VAL A 37 5.55 -4.24 -3.45
CA VAL A 37 4.40 -5.15 -3.44
C VAL A 37 3.99 -5.56 -2.05
N ASN A 38 4.93 -5.70 -1.12
CA ASN A 38 4.70 -6.42 0.13
C ASN A 38 5.44 -5.86 1.34
N SER A 39 5.89 -4.60 1.27
CA SER A 39 6.55 -3.94 2.40
C SER A 39 5.69 -3.93 3.67
N TRP A 40 6.35 -4.17 4.79
CA TRP A 40 5.81 -4.10 6.14
C TRP A 40 6.96 -3.75 7.12
N PRO A 41 6.73 -3.00 8.23
CA PRO A 41 5.47 -2.45 8.75
C PRO A 41 4.90 -1.28 7.93
N LEU A 42 3.62 -0.96 8.10
CA LEU A 42 2.93 0.18 7.48
C LEU A 42 2.45 1.16 8.56
N ASP A 43 2.78 2.44 8.41
CA ASP A 43 2.24 3.52 9.22
C ASP A 43 0.87 3.95 8.67
N GLU A 44 -0.20 3.49 9.30
CA GLU A 44 -1.58 3.68 8.85
C GLU A 44 -1.97 5.16 8.76
N GLY A 45 -1.46 5.96 9.70
CA GLY A 45 -1.71 7.40 9.78
C GLY A 45 -1.05 8.22 8.67
N LEU A 46 -0.15 7.65 7.88
CA LEU A 46 0.32 8.23 6.62
C LEU A 46 -0.83 8.34 5.61
N ILE A 47 -1.63 7.27 5.50
CA ILE A 47 -2.59 7.08 4.42
C ILE A 47 -3.94 7.74 4.72
N ASP A 48 -4.58 7.38 5.84
CA ASP A 48 -5.95 7.79 6.17
C ASP A 48 -6.13 8.06 7.67
N TYR A 49 -7.36 8.31 8.09
CA TYR A 49 -7.71 8.45 9.49
C TYR A 49 -7.40 7.16 10.29
N VAL A 50 -7.01 7.36 11.53
CA VAL A 50 -6.73 6.32 12.54
C VAL A 50 -7.44 6.66 13.85
N ALA A 51 -7.61 5.67 14.72
CA ALA A 51 -8.19 5.89 16.04
C ALA A 51 -7.27 6.76 16.91
N LYS A 52 -7.87 7.43 17.90
CA LYS A 52 -7.12 8.30 18.83
C LYS A 52 -6.01 7.57 19.59
N SER A 53 -6.18 6.26 19.82
CA SER A 53 -5.19 5.40 20.48
C SER A 53 -3.91 5.20 19.66
N TYR A 54 -3.91 5.52 18.36
CA TYR A 54 -2.72 5.47 17.51
C TYR A 54 -1.65 6.48 17.95
N GLY A 55 -2.05 7.57 18.60
CA GLY A 55 -1.17 8.69 18.93
C GLY A 55 -1.26 9.81 17.90
N THR A 56 -0.51 10.88 18.14
CA THR A 56 -0.60 12.14 17.38
C THR A 56 0.71 12.57 16.74
N GLU A 57 1.83 11.98 17.13
CA GLU A 57 3.16 12.33 16.63
C GLU A 57 4.14 11.16 16.82
N SER A 58 5.27 11.23 16.11
CA SER A 58 6.38 10.29 16.22
C SER A 58 7.69 11.05 16.03
N ASP A 59 8.65 10.87 16.94
CA ASP A 59 10.00 11.44 16.82
C ASP A 59 10.76 10.88 15.60
N ALA A 60 10.40 9.67 15.17
CA ALA A 60 11.05 8.97 14.07
C ALA A 60 10.38 9.23 12.72
N ASN A 61 9.08 9.53 12.69
CA ASN A 61 8.33 9.70 11.45
C ASN A 61 7.48 10.98 11.47
N ALA A 62 7.95 12.01 10.77
CA ALA A 62 7.22 13.27 10.61
C ALA A 62 5.88 13.11 9.86
N LEU A 63 5.68 12.01 9.14
CA LEU A 63 4.46 11.71 8.39
C LEU A 63 3.49 10.79 9.15
N TYR A 64 3.76 10.49 10.43
CA TYR A 64 3.02 9.51 11.25
C TYR A 64 1.51 9.69 11.25
N THR A 65 1.03 10.94 11.18
CA THR A 65 -0.41 11.28 11.08
C THR A 65 -0.69 12.18 9.88
N ALA A 66 0.07 12.06 8.79
CA ALA A 66 -0.04 12.93 7.63
C ALA A 66 -1.42 12.86 6.95
N ASN A 67 -2.08 11.69 6.99
CA ASN A 67 -3.40 11.43 6.41
C ASN A 67 -3.53 12.07 5.02
N VAL A 68 -2.77 11.55 4.07
CA VAL A 68 -2.68 12.11 2.71
C VAL A 68 -4.04 12.09 1.98
N ILE A 69 -4.95 11.20 2.38
CA ILE A 69 -6.34 11.21 1.88
C ILE A 69 -7.08 12.48 2.31
N ALA A 70 -6.88 12.98 3.53
CA ALA A 70 -7.51 14.21 3.99
C ALA A 70 -6.76 15.48 3.58
N ASN A 71 -5.44 15.41 3.39
CA ASN A 71 -4.57 16.56 3.20
C ASN A 71 -4.03 16.65 1.77
N LYS A 72 -4.34 17.76 1.07
CA LYS A 72 -3.87 18.00 -0.32
C LYS A 72 -2.46 18.58 -0.39
N GLU A 73 -1.88 18.95 0.74
CA GLU A 73 -0.49 19.38 0.86
C GLU A 73 0.06 18.69 2.12
N ILE A 74 1.21 18.05 2.00
CA ILE A 74 1.95 17.44 3.10
C ILE A 74 3.39 17.98 3.11
N GLU A 75 4.13 17.77 4.19
CA GLU A 75 5.53 18.16 4.28
C GLU A 75 6.43 16.92 4.34
N ILE A 76 7.34 16.78 3.39
CA ILE A 76 8.33 15.71 3.35
C ILE A 76 9.72 16.35 3.41
N ASN A 77 10.52 16.01 4.43
CA ASN A 77 11.88 16.54 4.61
C ASN A 77 11.96 18.09 4.55
N GLY A 78 11.03 18.78 5.21
CA GLY A 78 11.00 20.25 5.25
C GLY A 78 10.47 20.91 3.98
N LYS A 79 9.93 20.14 3.03
CA LYS A 79 9.40 20.66 1.75
C LYS A 79 7.92 20.36 1.62
N LYS A 80 7.16 21.37 1.21
CA LYS A 80 5.76 21.22 0.81
C LYS A 80 5.66 20.36 -0.44
N VAL A 81 4.80 19.36 -0.38
CA VAL A 81 4.52 18.41 -1.46
C VAL A 81 3.03 18.44 -1.76
N ASP A 82 2.70 18.59 -3.04
CA ASP A 82 1.32 18.57 -3.54
C ASP A 82 0.81 17.12 -3.57
N ALA A 83 -0.17 16.84 -2.71
CA ALA A 83 -0.89 15.58 -2.61
C ALA A 83 -2.32 15.68 -3.16
N SER A 84 -2.63 16.72 -3.95
CA SER A 84 -3.96 16.94 -4.52
C SER A 84 -4.40 15.81 -5.46
N LYS A 85 -3.46 15.08 -6.06
CA LYS A 85 -3.70 13.87 -6.86
C LYS A 85 -2.99 12.68 -6.26
N LEU A 86 -3.73 11.60 -6.02
CA LEU A 86 -3.21 10.36 -5.42
C LEU A 86 -2.93 9.34 -6.53
N SER A 87 -2.14 9.74 -7.53
CA SER A 87 -1.84 8.93 -8.72
C SER A 87 -0.84 7.81 -8.44
N PRO A 88 -0.75 6.76 -9.28
CA PRO A 88 0.28 5.72 -9.17
C PRO A 88 1.70 6.28 -9.03
N GLU A 89 2.03 7.34 -9.77
CA GLU A 89 3.34 7.98 -9.74
C GLU A 89 3.60 8.73 -8.42
N PHE A 90 2.57 9.38 -7.87
CA PHE A 90 2.67 10.01 -6.57
C PHE A 90 2.87 8.96 -5.46
N LEU A 91 2.07 7.89 -5.47
CA LEU A 91 2.17 6.84 -4.44
C LEU A 91 3.53 6.14 -4.47
N SER A 92 3.96 5.66 -5.64
CA SER A 92 5.20 4.89 -5.77
C SER A 92 6.47 5.73 -5.77
N GLY A 93 6.43 6.94 -6.35
CA GLY A 93 7.62 7.77 -6.54
C GLY A 93 7.81 8.86 -5.47
N THR A 94 6.77 9.21 -4.72
CA THR A 94 6.83 10.28 -3.71
C THR A 94 6.51 9.79 -2.31
N LEU A 95 5.47 8.97 -2.15
CA LEU A 95 4.95 8.60 -0.84
C LEU A 95 5.59 7.32 -0.26
N GLN A 96 5.86 6.33 -1.11
CA GLN A 96 6.55 5.10 -0.71
C GLN A 96 7.95 5.41 -0.16
N GLY A 97 8.21 5.03 1.10
CA GLY A 97 9.48 5.29 1.78
C GLY A 97 9.75 6.77 2.05
N ALA A 98 8.73 7.62 2.00
CA ALA A 98 8.86 9.07 2.19
C ALA A 98 9.60 9.39 3.50
N GLY A 99 10.48 10.41 3.46
CA GLY A 99 11.31 10.76 4.61
C GLY A 99 12.43 9.76 4.92
N GLY A 100 12.65 8.76 4.06
CA GLY A 100 13.60 7.67 4.34
C GLY A 100 13.09 6.70 5.41
N ILE A 101 11.78 6.67 5.65
CA ILE A 101 11.14 5.84 6.66
C ILE A 101 10.53 4.62 5.99
N GLU A 102 11.04 3.43 6.32
CA GLU A 102 10.55 2.17 5.75
C GLU A 102 9.06 1.92 6.04
N ALA A 103 8.58 2.36 7.21
CA ALA A 103 7.18 2.25 7.60
C ALA A 103 6.22 3.11 6.76
N ASN A 104 6.73 4.08 5.99
CA ASN A 104 5.91 4.87 5.05
C ASN A 104 5.58 4.05 3.79
N VAL A 105 4.85 2.96 3.98
CA VAL A 105 4.38 2.06 2.93
C VAL A 105 3.10 2.64 2.32
N ALA A 106 3.19 3.06 1.08
CA ALA A 106 2.13 3.70 0.32
C ALA A 106 1.53 2.80 -0.78
N THR A 107 2.22 1.73 -1.16
CA THR A 107 1.85 0.84 -2.27
C THR A 107 1.74 -0.62 -1.80
N GLY A 108 1.32 -1.50 -2.72
CA GLY A 108 1.33 -2.94 -2.48
C GLY A 108 0.16 -3.45 -1.63
N TYR A 109 0.26 -4.72 -1.23
CA TYR A 109 -0.80 -5.47 -0.55
C TYR A 109 -1.28 -4.81 0.73
N HIS A 110 -0.37 -4.34 1.58
CA HIS A 110 -0.71 -3.80 2.90
C HIS A 110 -1.35 -2.41 2.83
N ALA A 111 -0.95 -1.56 1.88
CA ALA A 111 -1.65 -0.29 1.65
C ALA A 111 -3.10 -0.52 1.18
N ILE A 112 -3.31 -1.48 0.27
CA ILE A 112 -4.66 -1.87 -0.18
C ILE A 112 -5.46 -2.51 0.96
N GLU A 113 -4.83 -3.36 1.78
CA GLU A 113 -5.46 -3.96 2.96
C GLU A 113 -5.97 -2.90 3.92
N PHE A 114 -5.14 -1.93 4.29
CA PHE A 114 -5.55 -0.81 5.15
C PHE A 114 -6.68 0.02 4.53
N LEU A 115 -6.71 0.18 3.20
CA LEU A 115 -7.84 0.86 2.54
C LEU A 115 -9.11 0.01 2.59
N LEU A 116 -9.02 -1.30 2.46
CA LEU A 116 -10.21 -2.17 2.45
C LEU A 116 -10.78 -2.46 3.84
N TRP A 117 -9.93 -2.56 4.87
CA TRP A 117 -10.35 -2.88 6.24
C TRP A 117 -10.22 -1.71 7.20
N GLY A 118 -9.35 -0.73 6.94
CA GLY A 118 -9.00 0.30 7.93
C GLY A 118 -8.13 -0.28 9.04
N GLN A 119 -7.91 0.51 10.08
CA GLN A 119 -7.12 0.11 11.24
C GLN A 119 -7.77 -1.06 11.98
N ASP A 120 -6.96 -2.04 12.36
CA ASP A 120 -7.39 -3.11 13.27
C ASP A 120 -7.28 -2.64 14.73
N LEU A 121 -8.42 -2.66 15.43
CA LEU A 121 -8.54 -2.22 16.82
C LEU A 121 -8.65 -3.38 17.82
N HIS A 122 -8.42 -4.62 17.39
CA HIS A 122 -8.50 -5.81 18.25
C HIS A 122 -7.19 -6.09 19.03
N GLY A 123 -6.21 -5.18 18.98
CA GLY A 123 -4.94 -5.31 19.69
C GLY A 123 -4.13 -6.51 19.18
N THR A 124 -3.70 -7.40 20.08
CA THR A 124 -3.02 -8.66 19.72
C THR A 124 -4.00 -9.84 19.58
N GLY A 125 -5.30 -9.60 19.77
CA GLY A 125 -6.34 -10.60 19.58
C GLY A 125 -6.67 -10.80 18.09
N PRO A 126 -7.39 -11.89 17.76
CA PRO A 126 -7.88 -12.08 16.40
C PRO A 126 -8.87 -10.97 16.03
N GLY A 127 -8.72 -10.42 14.83
CA GLY A 127 -9.52 -9.30 14.37
C GLY A 127 -9.17 -8.89 12.95
N ALA A 128 -9.90 -7.88 12.48
CA ALA A 128 -9.58 -7.11 11.28
C ALA A 128 -10.17 -5.71 11.46
N GLY A 129 -9.71 -4.76 10.65
CA GLY A 129 -10.37 -3.46 10.58
C GLY A 129 -11.83 -3.54 10.09
N GLU A 130 -12.65 -2.61 10.55
CA GLU A 130 -14.10 -2.58 10.33
C GLU A 130 -14.56 -1.45 9.40
N ARG A 131 -13.72 -1.02 8.45
CA ARG A 131 -14.05 0.09 7.55
C ARG A 131 -15.41 -0.13 6.87
N PRO A 132 -16.34 0.83 6.94
CA PRO A 132 -17.64 0.71 6.31
C PRO A 132 -17.57 1.01 4.81
N TYR A 133 -18.47 0.43 4.02
CA TYR A 133 -18.55 0.72 2.58
C TYR A 133 -18.88 2.19 2.28
N THR A 134 -19.50 2.89 3.24
CA THR A 134 -19.85 4.31 3.13
C THR A 134 -18.62 5.22 3.05
N ASP A 135 -17.43 4.72 3.36
CA ASP A 135 -16.16 5.42 3.08
C ASP A 135 -15.77 5.45 1.59
N TYR A 136 -16.55 4.78 0.75
CA TYR A 136 -16.44 4.79 -0.71
C TYR A 136 -17.74 5.23 -1.39
N ASP A 137 -18.79 5.56 -0.62
CA ASP A 137 -20.05 6.06 -1.16
C ASP A 137 -19.99 7.58 -1.33
N LEU A 138 -19.85 8.04 -2.58
CA LEU A 138 -19.80 9.47 -2.91
C LEU A 138 -21.07 10.25 -2.54
N LYS A 139 -22.20 9.56 -2.35
CA LYS A 139 -23.48 10.19 -1.98
C LYS A 139 -23.69 10.21 -0.47
N ASN A 140 -23.20 9.18 0.24
CA ASN A 140 -23.40 9.01 1.68
C ASN A 140 -22.06 8.85 2.42
N CYS A 141 -21.11 9.73 2.11
CA CYS A 141 -19.74 9.64 2.59
C CYS A 141 -19.64 9.85 4.12
N THR A 142 -19.33 8.80 4.87
CA THR A 142 -19.28 8.84 6.35
C THR A 142 -17.92 9.28 6.88
N GLY A 143 -16.82 8.84 6.26
CA GLY A 143 -15.45 9.15 6.71
C GLY A 143 -14.85 10.41 6.08
N GLY A 144 -15.62 11.16 5.29
CA GLY A 144 -15.09 12.24 4.45
C GLY A 144 -14.13 11.72 3.36
N ASN A 145 -13.77 12.58 2.40
CA ASN A 145 -12.75 12.31 1.37
C ASN A 145 -12.96 10.98 0.59
N CYS A 146 -14.20 10.52 0.43
CA CYS A 146 -14.49 9.22 -0.19
C CYS A 146 -14.02 9.14 -1.66
N ASP A 147 -14.04 10.26 -2.36
CA ASP A 147 -13.48 10.41 -3.71
C ASP A 147 -11.96 10.16 -3.71
N ARG A 148 -11.23 10.78 -2.78
CA ARG A 148 -9.78 10.64 -2.66
C ARG A 148 -9.38 9.26 -2.18
N ARG A 149 -10.14 8.66 -1.26
CA ARG A 149 -9.92 7.28 -0.81
C ARG A 149 -10.15 6.28 -1.96
N ALA A 150 -11.16 6.51 -2.79
CA ALA A 150 -11.39 5.71 -3.99
C ALA A 150 -10.26 5.89 -5.02
N GLU A 151 -9.77 7.12 -5.21
CA GLU A 151 -8.60 7.41 -6.06
C GLU A 151 -7.36 6.64 -5.56
N TYR A 152 -7.04 6.73 -4.27
CA TYR A 152 -5.91 6.02 -3.67
C TYR A 152 -6.05 4.50 -3.87
N LEU A 153 -7.20 3.93 -3.51
CA LEU A 153 -7.44 2.48 -3.63
C LEU A 153 -7.26 2.02 -5.08
N LYS A 154 -7.77 2.79 -6.05
CA LYS A 154 -7.59 2.50 -7.47
C LYS A 154 -6.11 2.56 -7.87
N SER A 155 -5.41 3.65 -7.53
CA SER A 155 -4.00 3.83 -7.89
C SER A 155 -3.09 2.76 -7.29
N ALA A 156 -3.28 2.42 -6.01
CA ALA A 156 -2.53 1.35 -5.36
C ALA A 156 -2.82 -0.02 -5.98
N SER A 157 -4.07 -0.28 -6.38
CA SER A 157 -4.46 -1.52 -7.05
C SER A 157 -3.87 -1.61 -8.47
N ASP A 158 -3.88 -0.52 -9.23
CA ASP A 158 -3.29 -0.45 -10.57
C ASP A 158 -1.77 -0.71 -10.50
N LEU A 159 -1.09 -0.14 -9.50
CA LEU A 159 0.33 -0.42 -9.23
C LEU A 159 0.55 -1.90 -8.92
N LEU A 160 -0.20 -2.47 -7.98
CA LEU A 160 -0.04 -3.89 -7.61
C LEU A 160 -0.22 -4.81 -8.82
N VAL A 161 -1.21 -4.54 -9.69
CA VAL A 161 -1.40 -5.32 -10.92
C VAL A 161 -0.21 -5.17 -11.86
N SER A 162 0.27 -3.94 -12.07
CA SER A 162 1.45 -3.67 -12.91
C SER A 162 2.71 -4.37 -12.38
N ASP A 163 2.97 -4.25 -11.08
CA ASP A 163 4.13 -4.85 -10.41
C ASP A 163 4.09 -6.38 -10.51
N ILE A 164 2.94 -7.01 -10.29
CA ILE A 164 2.78 -8.47 -10.45
C ILE A 164 2.97 -8.88 -11.91
N GLN A 165 2.46 -8.10 -12.87
CA GLN A 165 2.65 -8.38 -14.29
C GLN A 165 4.13 -8.28 -14.72
N GLU A 166 4.87 -7.31 -14.18
CA GLU A 166 6.32 -7.21 -14.35
C GLU A 166 6.99 -8.51 -13.87
N MET A 167 6.66 -8.96 -12.66
CA MET A 167 7.27 -10.16 -12.09
C MET A 167 6.93 -11.43 -12.88
N VAL A 168 5.67 -11.57 -13.32
CA VAL A 168 5.28 -12.65 -14.26
C VAL A 168 6.12 -12.60 -15.53
N GLY A 169 6.42 -11.40 -16.05
CA GLY A 169 7.31 -11.21 -17.19
C GLY A 169 8.75 -11.64 -16.90
N ASN A 170 9.30 -11.24 -15.74
CA ASN A 170 10.66 -11.58 -15.31
C ASN A 170 10.89 -13.09 -15.14
N TRP A 171 9.84 -13.86 -14.90
CA TRP A 171 9.90 -15.33 -14.78
C TRP A 171 9.61 -16.10 -16.08
N LYS A 172 9.31 -15.42 -17.19
CA LYS A 172 9.22 -16.07 -18.51
C LYS A 172 10.56 -16.68 -18.91
N GLU A 173 10.55 -17.52 -19.94
CA GLU A 173 11.75 -18.24 -20.43
C GLU A 173 12.94 -17.32 -20.71
N ASP A 174 12.69 -16.14 -21.26
CA ASP A 174 13.67 -15.11 -21.57
C ASP A 174 13.73 -13.98 -20.53
N GLY A 175 12.96 -14.10 -19.44
CA GLY A 175 12.83 -13.09 -18.39
C GLY A 175 14.08 -12.95 -17.52
N ALA A 176 14.30 -11.74 -17.01
CA ALA A 176 15.54 -11.38 -16.32
C ALA A 176 15.74 -12.17 -15.01
N ALA A 177 14.68 -12.37 -14.21
CA ALA A 177 14.77 -13.14 -12.97
C ALA A 177 15.13 -14.60 -13.23
N ARG A 178 14.54 -15.22 -14.27
CA ARG A 178 14.88 -16.60 -14.63
C ARG A 178 16.31 -16.74 -15.16
N LYS A 179 16.77 -15.79 -15.99
CA LYS A 179 18.14 -15.80 -16.55
C LYS A 179 19.20 -15.68 -15.47
N ALA A 180 19.03 -14.78 -14.50
CA ALA A 180 19.98 -14.61 -13.39
C ALA A 180 20.30 -15.95 -12.70
N LEU A 181 19.29 -16.79 -12.46
CA LEU A 181 19.47 -18.11 -11.86
C LEU A 181 20.20 -19.12 -12.76
N VAL A 182 20.00 -19.05 -14.08
CA VAL A 182 20.68 -19.94 -15.04
C VAL A 182 22.14 -19.53 -15.21
N ASP A 183 22.40 -18.24 -15.22
CA ASP A 183 23.72 -17.66 -15.44
C ASP A 183 24.59 -17.68 -14.16
N GLY A 184 23.97 -17.89 -12.99
CA GLY A 184 24.64 -18.01 -11.69
C GLY A 184 24.92 -16.66 -11.02
N GLU A 185 24.12 -15.64 -11.34
CA GLU A 185 24.18 -14.28 -10.78
C GLU A 185 23.19 -14.06 -9.63
#